data_AF-A0A9D4YJR1-F1
#
_entry.id   AF-A0A9D4YJR1-F1
#
_cell.length_a   1.000
_cell.length_b   1.000
_cell.length_c   1.000
_cell.angle_alpha   90.00
_cell.angle_beta   90.00
_cell.angle_gamma   90.00
#
_symmetry.space_group_name_H-M   'P 1'
#
loop_
_entity.id
_entity.type
_entity.pdbx_description
1 polymer ?
#
loop_
_entity_poly.entity_id
_entity_poly.type
_entity_poly.pdbx_seq_one_letter_code
_entity_poly.pdbx_strand_id
1 'polypeptide(L)'
;MSNAWSGSKLLINEDIPEIQDFLSKLPTNEQKEKPTQSAKSFSNWSGGSQYSPVERFVHNAKCMSLSQFCKIKHETLCVTVATTLKFVVSKYGWFYYGCTRCSSKAPNPEKAYECSCGQKVEQPIPKYI
;
A
#
# COMPACT_ATOMS: atom_id res chain seq x y z
N MET A 1 10.59 8.35 4.70
CA MET A 1 10.41 7.92 6.09
C MET A 1 11.77 7.59 6.66
N SER A 2 12.20 8.29 7.72
CA SER A 2 13.46 7.97 8.42
C SER A 2 13.19 6.84 9.41
N ASN A 3 13.98 5.78 9.37
CA ASN A 3 13.92 4.61 10.25
C ASN A 3 14.57 4.86 11.62
N ALA A 4 14.97 6.10 11.92
CA ALA A 4 15.38 6.50 13.26
C ALA A 4 14.12 6.68 14.14
N TRP A 5 13.59 5.56 14.65
CA TRP A 5 12.64 5.57 15.76
C TRP A 5 13.31 6.23 16.98
N SER A 6 12.56 6.91 17.84
CA SER A 6 12.99 7.88 18.86
C SER A 6 13.91 7.38 19.99
N GLY A 7 14.69 6.33 19.76
CA GLY A 7 15.71 5.78 20.66
C GLY A 7 17.00 5.31 19.97
N SER A 8 17.20 5.59 18.67
CA SER A 8 18.46 5.22 18.00
C SER A 8 19.60 6.17 18.40
N LYS A 9 20.64 5.63 19.04
CA LYS A 9 21.88 6.35 19.35
C LYS A 9 22.86 6.18 18.18
N LEU A 10 23.23 7.28 17.52
CA LEU A 10 24.26 7.28 16.49
C LEU A 10 25.59 7.62 17.14
N LEU A 11 26.56 6.72 17.01
CA LEU A 11 27.91 6.90 17.52
C LEU A 11 28.84 7.08 16.31
N ILE A 12 29.46 8.25 16.22
CA ILE A 12 30.39 8.58 15.14
C ILE A 12 31.76 8.78 15.79
N ASN A 13 32.74 7.97 15.38
CA ASN A 13 34.12 8.02 15.87
C ASN A 13 34.28 7.73 17.37
N GLU A 14 33.35 6.99 17.99
CA GLU A 14 33.58 6.46 19.34
C GLU A 14 34.60 5.30 19.27
N ASP A 15 35.56 5.31 20.19
CA ASP A 15 36.61 4.30 20.26
C ASP A 15 36.09 3.05 20.97
N ILE A 16 35.37 2.23 20.20
CA ILE A 16 34.73 1.01 20.66
C ILE A 16 35.61 -0.17 20.24
N PRO A 17 36.15 -0.96 21.19
CA PRO A 17 37.14 -2.00 20.89
C PRO A 17 36.61 -3.07 19.93
N GLU A 18 35.31 -3.36 19.98
CA GLU A 18 34.63 -4.28 19.05
C GLU A 18 34.60 -3.74 17.62
N ILE A 19 34.48 -2.41 17.44
CA ILE A 19 34.54 -1.76 16.13
C ILE A 19 35.98 -1.78 15.61
N GLN A 20 36.97 -1.54 16.46
CA GLN A 20 38.38 -1.57 16.06
C GLN A 20 38.83 -2.99 15.66
N ASP A 21 38.44 -4.01 16.42
CA ASP A 21 38.67 -5.42 16.07
C ASP A 21 38.01 -5.77 14.73
N PHE A 22 36.76 -5.33 14.51
CA PHE A 22 36.08 -5.50 13.23
C PHE A 22 36.80 -4.79 12.07
N LEU A 23 37.21 -3.53 12.25
CA LEU A 23 37.95 -2.77 11.23
C LEU A 23 39.30 -3.40 10.92
N SER A 24 39.99 -3.96 11.92
CA SER A 24 41.27 -4.66 11.73
C SER A 24 41.15 -5.95 10.92
N LYS A 25 39.94 -6.55 10.89
CA LYS A 25 39.61 -7.73 10.09
C LYS A 25 39.15 -7.37 8.68
N LEU A 26 38.91 -6.08 8.40
CA LEU A 26 38.64 -5.62 7.05
C LEU A 26 39.94 -5.59 6.24
N PRO A 27 39.91 -6.03 4.98
CA PRO A 27 41.11 -6.11 4.16
C PRO A 27 41.73 -4.73 3.93
N THR A 28 42.97 -4.56 4.38
CA THR A 28 43.74 -3.34 4.23
C THR A 28 44.30 -3.27 2.80
N ASN A 29 43.66 -2.43 1.99
CA ASN A 29 44.09 -1.89 0.69
C ASN A 29 43.69 -2.64 -0.61
N GLU A 30 42.90 -1.91 -1.41
CA GLU A 30 43.03 -1.77 -2.87
C GLU A 30 42.72 -2.93 -3.81
N GLN A 31 41.86 -3.88 -3.43
CA GLN A 31 41.08 -4.56 -4.45
C GLN A 31 39.92 -3.68 -4.90
N LYS A 32 40.15 -2.96 -6.00
CA LYS A 32 39.14 -2.62 -7.02
C LYS A 32 38.53 -3.91 -7.58
N GLU A 33 37.85 -4.68 -6.74
CA GLU A 33 36.88 -5.64 -7.18
C GLU A 33 35.53 -5.00 -6.95
N LYS A 34 34.77 -4.89 -8.04
CA LYS A 34 33.43 -4.29 -8.08
C LYS A 34 32.68 -4.69 -6.80
N PRO A 35 32.08 -3.73 -6.06
CA PRO A 35 31.13 -4.12 -5.05
C PRO A 35 30.10 -5.01 -5.75
N THR A 36 30.03 -6.29 -5.37
CA THR A 36 28.88 -7.12 -5.72
C THR A 36 27.68 -6.31 -5.28
N GLN A 37 26.92 -5.83 -6.27
CA GLN A 37 25.82 -4.92 -6.06
C GLN A 37 24.73 -5.65 -5.27
N SER A 38 24.84 -5.69 -3.96
CA SER A 38 23.70 -5.39 -3.08
C SER A 38 23.59 -3.88 -2.83
N ALA A 39 24.43 -3.07 -3.51
CA ALA A 39 24.12 -1.70 -3.85
C ALA A 39 22.97 -1.67 -4.86
N LYS A 40 21.72 -1.73 -4.36
CA LYS A 40 20.65 -1.00 -5.03
C LYS A 40 20.98 0.47 -4.82
N SER A 41 21.69 1.01 -5.80
CA SER A 41 22.13 2.40 -5.90
C SER A 41 21.02 3.36 -5.53
N PHE A 42 21.33 4.23 -4.57
CA PHE A 42 20.65 5.50 -4.33
C PHE A 42 20.97 6.49 -5.47
N SER A 43 20.57 6.20 -6.71
CA SER A 43 20.62 7.16 -7.81
C SER A 43 19.93 6.58 -9.05
N ASN A 44 18.60 6.60 -9.04
CA ASN A 44 17.75 6.81 -10.22
C ASN A 44 16.31 6.94 -9.69
N TRP A 45 16.04 8.03 -8.98
CA TRP A 45 14.67 8.40 -8.62
C TRP A 45 14.04 9.13 -9.81
N SER A 46 13.52 8.35 -10.76
CA SER A 46 12.48 8.81 -11.68
C SER A 46 11.17 8.09 -11.30
N GLY A 47 10.33 8.79 -10.54
CA GLY A 47 8.87 8.64 -10.52
C GLY A 47 8.22 7.34 -10.02
N GLY A 48 8.95 6.29 -9.66
CA GLY A 48 8.36 5.05 -9.13
C GLY A 48 8.28 5.04 -7.61
N SER A 49 7.08 4.96 -7.02
CA SER A 49 6.97 4.84 -5.56
C SER A 49 7.56 3.51 -5.08
N GLN A 50 8.50 3.58 -4.12
CA GLN A 50 9.21 2.45 -3.50
C GLN A 50 8.32 1.53 -2.64
N TYR A 51 7.01 1.77 -2.66
CA TYR A 51 6.05 1.04 -1.85
C TYR A 51 5.55 -0.20 -2.57
N SER A 52 5.48 -1.32 -1.85
CA SER A 52 4.69 -2.48 -2.27
C SER A 52 3.21 -2.10 -2.44
N PRO A 53 2.41 -2.85 -3.21
CA PRO A 53 0.98 -2.57 -3.36
C PRO A 53 0.23 -2.46 -2.02
N VAL A 54 0.62 -3.28 -1.03
CA VAL A 54 0.06 -3.25 0.32
C VAL A 54 0.46 -1.96 1.05
N GLU A 55 1.73 -1.56 0.96
CA GLU A 55 2.20 -0.31 1.55
C GLU A 55 1.56 0.91 0.90
N ARG A 56 1.30 0.88 -0.42
CA ARG A 56 0.54 1.93 -1.12
C ARG A 56 -0.89 2.02 -0.62
N PHE A 57 -1.54 0.89 -0.36
CA PHE A 57 -2.92 0.85 0.10
C PHE A 57 -3.10 1.53 1.46
N VAL A 58 -2.12 1.39 2.36
CA VAL A 58 -2.13 2.03 3.68
C VAL A 58 -1.35 3.35 3.74
N HIS A 59 -0.76 3.77 2.62
CA HIS A 59 0.08 4.97 2.58
C HIS A 59 -0.74 6.21 2.93
N ASN A 60 -0.27 7.00 3.91
CA ASN A 60 -0.97 8.14 4.49
C ASN A 60 -2.31 7.82 5.21
N ALA A 61 -2.66 6.55 5.40
CA ALA A 61 -3.85 6.19 6.15
C ALA A 61 -3.55 6.26 7.66
N LYS A 62 -4.45 6.88 8.43
CA LYS A 62 -4.34 6.92 9.89
C LYS A 62 -4.86 5.62 10.50
N CYS A 63 -4.08 4.96 11.36
CA CYS A 63 -4.61 3.85 12.17
C CYS A 63 -5.59 4.40 13.22
N MET A 64 -6.82 3.90 13.22
CA MET A 64 -7.89 4.35 14.11
C MET A 64 -8.71 3.18 14.64
N SER A 65 -9.24 3.31 15.86
CA SER A 65 -10.23 2.37 16.40
C SER A 65 -11.65 2.78 16.01
N LEU A 66 -12.59 1.82 16.09
CA LEU A 66 -14.00 2.08 15.79
C LEU A 66 -14.61 3.21 16.65
N SER A 67 -14.21 3.34 17.92
CA SER A 67 -14.71 4.41 18.80
C SER A 67 -14.25 5.81 18.40
N GLN A 68 -13.17 5.93 17.63
CA GLN A 68 -12.67 7.20 17.13
C GLN A 68 -13.43 7.69 15.90
N PHE A 69 -14.17 6.82 15.20
CA PHE A 69 -14.92 7.19 14.00
C PHE A 69 -16.00 8.25 14.30
N CYS A 70 -16.62 8.19 15.48
CA CYS A 70 -17.61 9.18 15.92
C CYS A 70 -17.05 10.61 16.05
N LYS A 71 -15.73 10.78 16.04
CA LYS A 71 -15.06 12.08 16.20
C LYS A 71 -14.55 12.65 14.87
N ILE A 72 -14.72 11.94 13.76
CA ILE A 72 -14.28 12.36 12.42
C ILE A 72 -15.20 13.48 11.93
N LYS A 73 -14.61 14.62 11.55
CA LYS A 73 -15.34 15.81 11.07
C LYS A 73 -15.20 16.06 9.56
N HIS A 74 -14.19 15.45 8.94
CA HIS A 74 -13.85 15.64 7.54
C HIS A 74 -13.50 14.29 6.92
N GLU A 75 -13.58 14.18 5.60
CA GLU A 75 -13.17 12.99 4.87
C GLU A 75 -11.74 12.59 5.27
N THR A 76 -11.57 11.34 5.70
CA THR A 76 -10.33 10.84 6.30
C THR A 76 -10.04 9.45 5.76
N LEU A 77 -8.84 9.26 5.20
CA LEU A 77 -8.32 7.93 4.86
C LEU A 77 -7.76 7.28 6.13
N CYS A 78 -8.30 6.12 6.52
CA CYS A 78 -7.89 5.43 7.74
C CYS A 78 -7.87 3.90 7.58
N VAL A 79 -7.14 3.24 8.50
CA VAL A 79 -7.10 1.79 8.65
C VAL A 79 -7.59 1.45 10.04
N THR A 80 -8.46 0.45 10.14
CA THR A 80 -8.94 -0.11 11.42
C THR A 80 -8.83 -1.62 11.37
N VAL A 81 -8.71 -2.23 12.56
CA VAL A 81 -8.90 -3.67 12.74
C VAL A 81 -10.26 -3.86 13.40
N ALA A 82 -11.09 -4.71 12.82
CA ALA A 82 -12.42 -5.04 13.33
C ALA A 82 -12.79 -6.47 12.98
N THR A 83 -13.74 -7.04 13.72
CA THR A 83 -14.29 -8.36 13.45
C THR A 83 -15.64 -8.22 12.75
N THR A 84 -15.80 -8.85 11.60
CA THR A 84 -17.08 -8.89 10.90
C THR A 84 -18.05 -9.78 11.69
N LEU A 85 -19.15 -9.21 12.21
CA LEU A 85 -20.14 -9.96 13.01
C LEU A 85 -21.34 -10.42 12.18
N LYS A 86 -21.82 -9.59 11.26
CA LYS A 86 -23.03 -9.87 10.45
C LYS A 86 -22.97 -9.11 9.13
N PHE A 87 -23.49 -9.75 8.08
CA PHE A 87 -23.81 -9.08 6.82
C PHE A 87 -25.27 -8.64 6.83
N VAL A 88 -25.53 -7.34 6.65
CA VAL A 88 -26.88 -6.83 6.46
C VAL A 88 -27.15 -6.76 4.97
N VAL A 89 -27.93 -7.70 4.47
CA VAL A 89 -28.32 -7.72 3.05
C VAL A 89 -29.58 -6.87 2.91
N SER A 90 -29.51 -5.82 2.08
CA SER A 90 -30.69 -5.01 1.77
C SER A 90 -31.73 -5.85 1.00
N LYS A 91 -32.98 -5.39 0.91
CA LYS A 91 -33.98 -6.03 0.03
C LYS A 91 -33.55 -6.11 -1.44
N TYR A 92 -32.56 -5.32 -1.84
CA TYR A 92 -31.99 -5.30 -3.18
C TYR A 92 -30.66 -6.08 -3.28
N GLY A 93 -30.29 -6.80 -2.24
CA GLY A 93 -29.02 -7.53 -2.17
C GLY A 93 -27.84 -6.65 -1.75
N TRP A 94 -26.67 -7.20 -2.03
CA TRP A 94 -25.32 -6.67 -1.77
C TRP A 94 -24.48 -6.55 -3.05
N PHE A 95 -25.09 -6.83 -4.21
CA PHE A 95 -24.49 -6.68 -5.52
C PHE A 95 -25.52 -6.17 -6.52
N TYR A 96 -25.03 -5.63 -7.62
CA TYR A 96 -25.81 -5.31 -8.81
C TYR A 96 -25.07 -5.78 -10.05
N TYR A 97 -25.81 -6.09 -11.10
CA TYR A 97 -25.21 -6.34 -12.40
C TYR A 97 -24.85 -5.02 -13.08
N GLY A 98 -23.61 -4.90 -13.55
CA GLY A 98 -23.06 -3.66 -14.07
C GLY A 98 -22.19 -3.85 -15.31
N CYS A 99 -21.70 -2.74 -15.84
CA CYS A 99 -20.80 -2.71 -16.98
C CYS A 99 -19.48 -3.41 -16.66
N THR A 100 -18.91 -4.15 -17.61
CA THR A 100 -17.60 -4.79 -17.44
C THR A 100 -16.45 -3.80 -17.25
N ARG A 101 -16.63 -2.54 -17.64
CA ARG A 101 -15.58 -1.50 -17.62
C ARG A 101 -15.74 -0.44 -16.55
N CYS A 102 -16.95 0.03 -16.26
CA CYS A 102 -17.20 1.11 -15.28
C CYS A 102 -18.26 0.71 -14.23
N SER A 103 -18.46 1.50 -13.18
CA SER A 103 -19.40 1.20 -12.09
C SER A 103 -20.88 1.44 -12.43
N SER A 104 -21.22 1.71 -13.69
CA SER A 104 -22.61 1.88 -14.10
C SER A 104 -23.39 0.58 -13.97
N LYS A 105 -24.58 0.67 -13.36
CA LYS A 105 -25.53 -0.44 -13.26
C LYS A 105 -26.15 -0.73 -14.63
N ALA A 106 -26.35 -2.02 -14.93
CA ALA A 106 -27.03 -2.45 -16.14
C ALA A 106 -28.54 -2.10 -16.04
N PRO A 107 -29.15 -1.54 -17.10
CA PRO A 107 -30.59 -1.30 -17.13
C PRO A 107 -31.40 -2.59 -16.99
N ASN A 108 -30.92 -3.66 -17.63
CA ASN A 108 -31.47 -5.00 -17.51
C ASN A 108 -30.30 -6.01 -17.38
N PRO A 109 -30.24 -6.83 -16.31
CA PRO A 109 -29.16 -7.79 -16.09
C PRO A 109 -29.12 -8.95 -17.10
N GLU A 110 -30.22 -9.24 -17.79
CA GLU A 110 -30.36 -10.38 -18.71
C GLU A 110 -30.14 -10.00 -20.18
N LYS A 111 -29.94 -8.71 -20.47
CA LYS A 111 -29.84 -8.22 -21.85
C LYS A 111 -28.53 -7.50 -22.12
N ALA A 112 -28.05 -7.67 -23.35
CA ALA A 112 -26.98 -6.86 -23.87
C ALA A 112 -27.40 -5.38 -23.95
N TYR A 113 -26.46 -4.47 -23.68
CA TYR A 113 -26.70 -3.04 -23.75
C TYR A 113 -25.41 -2.27 -24.07
N GLU A 114 -25.56 -1.03 -24.53
CA GLU A 114 -24.46 -0.09 -24.65
C GLU A 114 -24.40 0.79 -23.41
N CYS A 115 -23.28 0.75 -22.70
CA CYS A 115 -23.06 1.56 -21.51
C CYS A 115 -22.71 3.00 -21.90
N SER A 116 -23.01 3.95 -21.01
CA SER A 116 -22.63 5.36 -21.19
C SER A 116 -21.13 5.61 -21.33
N CYS A 117 -20.28 4.65 -20.96
CA CYS A 117 -18.84 4.69 -21.20
C CYS A 117 -18.42 4.21 -22.60
N GLY A 118 -19.37 3.91 -23.49
CA GLY A 118 -19.16 3.40 -24.85
C GLY A 118 -18.89 1.89 -24.92
N GLN A 119 -18.93 1.18 -23.80
CA GLN A 119 -18.74 -0.27 -23.79
C GLN A 119 -20.02 -0.99 -24.21
N LYS A 120 -19.93 -1.84 -25.25
CA LYS A 120 -20.95 -2.84 -25.54
C LYS A 120 -20.80 -3.99 -24.55
N VAL A 121 -21.83 -4.20 -23.75
CA VAL A 121 -21.86 -5.22 -22.71
C VAL A 121 -22.83 -6.29 -23.16
N GLU A 122 -22.32 -7.48 -23.52
CA GLU A 122 -23.15 -8.63 -23.89
C GLU A 122 -23.79 -9.26 -22.65
N GLN A 123 -22.99 -9.46 -21.61
CA GLN A 123 -23.43 -9.97 -20.31
C GLN A 123 -22.94 -9.05 -19.19
N PRO A 124 -23.86 -8.41 -18.47
CA PRO A 124 -23.55 -7.67 -17.26
C PRO A 124 -22.86 -8.57 -16.21
N ILE A 125 -21.92 -8.02 -15.44
CA ILE A 125 -21.22 -8.76 -14.38
C ILE A 125 -21.69 -8.33 -12.98
N PRO A 126 -21.73 -9.23 -11.99
CA PRO A 126 -22.05 -8.85 -10.62
C PRO A 126 -20.94 -7.96 -10.04
N LYS A 127 -21.35 -6.85 -9.41
CA LYS A 127 -20.50 -5.90 -8.70
C LYS A 127 -21.04 -5.70 -7.30
N TYR A 128 -20.19 -5.84 -6.30
CA TYR A 128 -20.55 -5.63 -4.90
C TYR A 128 -20.67 -4.14 -4.60
N ILE A 129 -21.64 -3.80 -3.74
CA ILE A 129 -21.89 -2.43 -3.25
C ILE A 129 -20.95 -2.12 -2.09
#